data_AF-A0A959C892-F1
#
_entry.id   AF-A0A959C892-F1
#
_cell.length_a   1.000
_cell.length_b   1.000
_cell.length_c   1.000
_cell.angle_alpha   90.00
_cell.angle_beta   90.00
_cell.angle_gamma   90.00
#
_symmetry.space_group_name_H-M   'P 1'
#
loop_
_entity.id
_entity.type
_entity.pdbx_description
1 polymer ?
#
loop_
_entity_poly.entity_id
_entity_poly.type
_entity_poly.pdbx_seq_one_letter_code
_entity_poly.pdbx_strand_id
1 'polypeptide(L)'
;MKETAFIRQNKEKWAEYEEMLREHRHDPEKLNELFIRITDDLSYARTFYPHRSVRIYLNSLAQRVFYNIYRGKGFPMRRLKRFWTDELPQLFWEERRAFLLSCCIFFLAFAIGVVSSVIDPDFARIMLGDGYVDMTLNNIKAGDPMA
;
A
#
# COMPACT_ATOMS: atom_id res chain seq x y z
N MET A 1 -4.06 6.45 -46.65
CA MET A 1 -4.18 4.99 -46.91
C MET A 1 -5.65 4.59 -46.79
N LYS A 2 -6.16 3.62 -47.58
CA LYS A 2 -7.52 3.08 -47.38
C LYS A 2 -7.53 2.15 -46.16
N GLU A 3 -8.64 2.09 -45.42
CA GLU A 3 -8.81 1.24 -44.23
C GLU A 3 -8.39 -0.22 -44.47
N THR A 4 -8.77 -0.79 -45.61
CA THR A 4 -8.43 -2.17 -45.97
C THR A 4 -6.93 -2.40 -46.13
N ALA A 5 -6.20 -1.41 -46.65
CA ALA A 5 -4.74 -1.48 -46.78
C ALA A 5 -4.05 -1.35 -45.41
N PHE A 6 -4.56 -0.48 -44.53
CA PHE A 6 -4.11 -0.35 -43.15
C PHE A 6 -4.28 -1.66 -42.38
N ILE A 7 -5.47 -2.26 -42.45
CA ILE A 7 -5.75 -3.55 -41.81
C ILE A 7 -4.82 -4.62 -42.38
N ARG A 8 -4.69 -4.74 -43.70
CA ARG A 8 -3.85 -5.77 -44.32
C ARG A 8 -2.39 -5.67 -43.91
N GLN A 9 -1.87 -4.46 -43.72
CA GLN A 9 -0.48 -4.25 -43.33
C GLN A 9 -0.19 -4.63 -41.88
N ASN A 10 -1.15 -4.39 -40.96
CA ASN A 10 -0.93 -4.55 -39.52
C ASN A 10 -1.58 -5.79 -38.91
N LYS A 11 -2.46 -6.49 -39.65
CA LYS A 11 -3.18 -7.68 -39.17
C LYS A 11 -2.27 -8.79 -38.65
N GLU A 12 -1.16 -9.06 -39.34
CA GLU A 12 -0.21 -10.11 -38.91
C GLU A 12 0.42 -9.77 -37.56
N LYS A 13 0.83 -8.51 -37.38
CA LYS A 13 1.36 -8.01 -36.10
C LYS A 13 0.33 -8.11 -34.99
N TRP A 14 -0.91 -7.69 -35.24
CA TRP A 14 -1.98 -7.78 -34.23
C TRP A 14 -2.29 -9.23 -33.82
N ALA A 15 -2.16 -10.18 -34.76
CA ALA A 15 -2.34 -11.60 -34.46
C ALA A 15 -1.21 -12.15 -33.58
N GLU A 16 0.05 -11.83 -33.89
CA GLU A 16 1.22 -12.18 -33.07
C GLU A 16 1.06 -11.64 -31.64
N TYR A 17 0.61 -10.39 -31.53
CA TYR A 17 0.36 -9.74 -30.26
C TYR A 17 -0.75 -10.40 -29.43
N GLU A 18 -1.82 -10.84 -30.09
CA GLU A 18 -2.91 -11.55 -29.43
C GLU A 18 -2.46 -12.94 -28.96
N GLU A 19 -1.54 -13.59 -29.67
CA GLU A 19 -0.91 -14.84 -29.26
C GLU A 19 0.01 -14.64 -28.06
N MET A 20 0.87 -13.62 -28.09
CA MET A 20 1.73 -13.25 -26.95
C MET A 20 0.93 -12.92 -25.69
N LEU A 21 -0.27 -12.33 -25.83
CA LEU A 21 -1.18 -12.05 -24.72
C LEU A 21 -1.87 -13.30 -24.14
N ARG A 22 -1.88 -14.43 -24.85
CA ARG A 22 -2.41 -15.71 -24.35
C ARG A 22 -1.40 -16.51 -23.52
N GLU A 23 -0.11 -16.27 -23.74
CA GLU A 23 0.95 -16.95 -22.99
C GLU A 23 0.98 -16.51 -21.53
N HIS A 24 1.23 -17.41 -20.57
CA HIS A 24 1.17 -17.09 -19.14
C HIS A 24 2.44 -16.38 -18.60
N ARG A 25 3.51 -16.32 -19.40
CA ARG A 25 4.78 -15.66 -19.05
C ARG A 25 5.04 -14.52 -20.01
N HIS A 26 4.62 -13.34 -19.63
CA HIS A 26 4.92 -12.15 -20.41
C HIS A 26 6.24 -11.52 -19.97
N ASP A 27 7.09 -11.25 -20.95
CA ASP A 27 8.25 -10.38 -20.77
C ASP A 27 7.75 -8.92 -20.66
N PRO A 28 7.99 -8.23 -19.52
CA PRO A 28 7.51 -6.86 -19.32
C PRO A 28 7.98 -5.88 -20.39
N GLU A 29 9.18 -6.09 -20.94
CA GLU A 29 9.77 -5.19 -21.92
C GLU A 29 9.06 -5.33 -23.28
N LYS A 30 8.79 -6.58 -23.69
CA LYS A 30 8.02 -6.87 -24.91
C LYS A 30 6.57 -6.40 -24.81
N LEU A 31 5.93 -6.53 -23.63
CA LEU A 31 4.58 -5.99 -23.43
C LEU A 31 4.53 -4.47 -23.57
N ASN A 32 5.55 -3.76 -23.11
CA ASN A 32 5.60 -2.31 -23.22
C ASN A 32 5.78 -1.86 -24.67
N GLU A 33 6.69 -2.50 -25.42
CA GLU A 33 6.83 -2.24 -26.86
C GLU A 33 5.52 -2.49 -27.61
N LEU A 34 4.86 -3.59 -27.27
CA LEU A 34 3.54 -3.94 -27.79
C LEU A 34 2.50 -2.86 -27.50
N PHE A 35 2.46 -2.38 -26.26
CA PHE A 35 1.52 -1.34 -25.84
C PHE A 35 1.71 -0.04 -26.61
N ILE A 36 2.95 0.41 -26.81
CA ILE A 36 3.28 1.61 -27.59
C ILE A 36 2.74 1.45 -29.02
N ARG A 37 3.08 0.35 -29.70
CA ARG A 37 2.68 0.12 -31.09
C ARG A 37 1.16 0.03 -31.28
N ILE A 38 0.44 -0.66 -30.41
CA ILE A 38 -1.04 -0.72 -30.51
C ILE A 38 -1.65 0.66 -30.25
N THR A 39 -1.08 1.44 -29.34
CA THR A 39 -1.57 2.79 -29.04
C THR A 39 -1.37 3.74 -30.22
N ASP A 40 -0.26 3.60 -30.95
CA ASP A 40 0.00 4.35 -32.19
C ASP A 40 -1.01 3.98 -33.28
N ASP A 41 -1.22 2.67 -33.52
CA ASP A 41 -2.21 2.17 -34.49
C ASP A 41 -3.63 2.62 -34.12
N LEU A 42 -3.97 2.59 -32.84
CA LEU A 42 -5.26 3.08 -32.32
C LEU A 42 -5.42 4.57 -32.55
N SER A 43 -4.36 5.36 -32.33
CA SER A 43 -4.38 6.80 -32.55
C SER A 43 -4.58 7.12 -34.04
N TYR A 44 -3.90 6.40 -34.93
CA TYR A 44 -4.13 6.50 -36.37
C TYR A 44 -5.57 6.15 -36.74
N ALA A 45 -6.10 5.03 -36.23
CA ALA A 45 -7.47 4.59 -36.49
C ALA A 45 -8.51 5.57 -35.94
N ARG A 46 -8.26 6.22 -34.80
CA ARG A 46 -9.14 7.26 -34.24
C ARG A 46 -9.21 8.50 -35.13
N THR A 47 -8.08 8.94 -35.68
CA THR A 47 -8.02 10.13 -36.54
C THR A 47 -8.62 9.89 -37.92
N PHE A 48 -8.27 8.77 -38.58
CA PHE A 48 -8.63 8.54 -39.98
C PHE A 48 -9.89 7.67 -40.15
N TYR A 49 -10.25 6.84 -39.15
CA TYR A 49 -11.37 5.89 -39.22
C TYR A 49 -12.29 5.93 -37.99
N PRO A 50 -12.83 7.11 -37.60
CA PRO A 50 -13.51 7.31 -36.31
C PRO A 50 -14.77 6.44 -36.10
N HIS A 51 -15.50 6.09 -37.16
CA HIS A 51 -16.75 5.32 -37.10
C HIS A 51 -16.60 3.85 -37.51
N ARG A 52 -15.39 3.28 -37.45
CA ARG A 52 -15.09 1.92 -37.92
C ARG A 52 -14.82 0.93 -36.80
N SER A 53 -15.02 -0.35 -37.10
CA SER A 53 -14.79 -1.46 -36.17
C SER A 53 -13.32 -1.65 -35.82
N VAL A 54 -12.39 -1.31 -36.71
CA VAL A 54 -10.93 -1.40 -36.46
C VAL A 54 -10.52 -0.58 -35.23
N ARG A 55 -11.11 0.61 -35.03
CA ARG A 55 -10.90 1.44 -33.84
C ARG A 55 -11.32 0.71 -32.56
N ILE A 56 -12.47 0.04 -32.60
CA ILE A 56 -13.01 -0.69 -31.44
C ILE A 56 -12.13 -1.90 -31.12
N TYR A 57 -11.72 -2.64 -32.16
CA TYR A 57 -10.79 -3.78 -32.03
C TYR A 57 -9.48 -3.35 -31.36
N LEU A 58 -8.81 -2.33 -31.90
CA LEU A 58 -7.54 -1.81 -31.36
C LEU A 58 -7.68 -1.27 -29.94
N ASN A 59 -8.80 -0.62 -29.62
CA ASN A 59 -9.05 -0.15 -28.26
C ASN A 59 -9.18 -1.32 -27.27
N SER A 60 -9.88 -2.39 -27.66
CA SER A 60 -10.02 -3.58 -26.81
C SER A 60 -8.68 -4.30 -26.61
N LEU A 61 -7.83 -4.33 -27.65
CA LEU A 61 -6.50 -4.93 -27.58
C LEU A 61 -5.59 -4.11 -26.67
N ALA A 62 -5.56 -2.78 -26.82
CA ALA A 62 -4.82 -1.87 -25.96
C ALA A 62 -5.20 -2.01 -24.48
N GLN A 63 -6.50 -2.13 -24.19
CA GLN A 63 -7.00 -2.33 -22.83
C GLN A 63 -6.51 -3.65 -22.20
N ARG A 64 -6.45 -4.74 -22.98
CA ARG A 64 -5.92 -6.03 -22.48
C ARG A 64 -4.42 -5.93 -22.16
N VAL A 65 -3.64 -5.31 -23.05
CA VAL A 65 -2.20 -5.10 -22.81
C VAL A 65 -1.98 -4.21 -21.58
N PHE A 66 -2.71 -3.10 -21.48
CA PHE A 66 -2.65 -2.21 -20.33
C PHE A 66 -2.95 -2.96 -19.03
N TYR A 67 -3.97 -3.81 -19.03
CA TYR A 67 -4.27 -4.62 -17.87
C TYR A 67 -3.15 -5.59 -17.51
N ASN A 68 -2.52 -6.25 -18.48
CA ASN A 68 -1.40 -7.16 -18.18
C ASN A 68 -0.13 -6.43 -17.68
N ILE A 69 0.12 -5.21 -18.14
CA ILE A 69 1.25 -4.39 -17.65
C ILE A 69 0.96 -3.83 -16.24
N TYR A 70 -0.25 -3.34 -16.03
CA TYR A 70 -0.61 -2.54 -14.84
C TYR A 70 -1.49 -3.24 -13.81
N ARG A 71 -1.97 -4.47 -14.04
CA ARG A 71 -2.63 -5.25 -13.00
C ARG A 71 -1.58 -5.54 -11.94
N GLY A 72 -1.61 -4.70 -10.91
CA GLY A 72 -0.61 -4.64 -9.86
C GLY A 72 -0.36 -6.03 -9.29
N LYS A 73 0.92 -6.34 -9.13
CA LYS A 73 1.37 -7.40 -8.23
C LYS A 73 0.68 -7.12 -6.89
N GLY A 74 -0.40 -7.85 -6.59
CA GLY A 74 -1.11 -7.72 -5.31
C GLY A 74 -0.08 -7.77 -4.18
N PHE A 75 -0.27 -6.95 -3.15
CA PHE A 75 0.69 -6.79 -2.04
C PHE A 75 1.34 -8.13 -1.70
N PRO A 76 2.60 -8.36 -2.08
CA PRO A 76 3.17 -9.67 -1.91
C PRO A 76 3.29 -9.86 -0.40
N MET A 77 2.65 -10.88 0.14
CA MET A 77 2.70 -11.18 1.57
C MET A 77 4.15 -11.31 2.09
N ARG A 78 5.08 -11.59 1.17
CA ARG A 78 6.53 -11.53 1.36
C ARG A 78 7.08 -10.14 1.74
N ARG A 79 6.52 -9.05 1.19
CA ARG A 79 6.87 -7.66 1.57
C ARG A 79 6.38 -7.34 2.97
N LEU A 80 5.19 -7.80 3.36
CA LEU A 80 4.72 -7.65 4.74
C LEU A 80 5.63 -8.40 5.72
N LYS A 81 6.02 -9.65 5.39
CA LYS A 81 6.99 -10.40 6.21
C LYS A 81 8.31 -9.65 6.34
N ARG A 82 8.87 -9.17 5.22
CA ARG A 82 10.14 -8.42 5.20
C ARG A 82 10.07 -7.11 5.99
N PHE A 83 8.94 -6.41 5.91
CA PHE A 83 8.71 -5.20 6.70
C PHE A 83 8.84 -5.50 8.19
N TRP A 84 8.16 -6.54 8.68
CA TRP A 84 8.16 -6.89 10.11
C TRP A 84 9.48 -7.51 10.60
N THR A 85 10.19 -8.28 9.78
CA THR A 85 11.44 -8.94 10.22
C THR A 85 12.69 -8.10 10.01
N ASP A 86 12.72 -7.27 8.97
CA ASP A 86 13.95 -6.58 8.56
C ASP A 86 13.81 -5.07 8.76
N GLU A 87 12.81 -4.45 8.11
CA GLU A 87 12.71 -2.98 8.03
C GLU A 87 12.34 -2.36 9.39
N LEU A 88 11.37 -2.93 10.10
CA LEU A 88 10.93 -2.43 11.41
C LEU A 88 12.04 -2.55 12.48
N PRO A 89 12.64 -3.73 12.70
CA PRO A 89 13.68 -3.87 13.71
C PRO A 89 14.90 -3.00 13.43
N GLN A 90 15.28 -2.86 12.15
CA GLN A 90 16.37 -1.99 11.75
C GLN A 90 16.07 -0.52 12.08
N LEU A 91 14.85 -0.03 11.78
CA LEU A 91 14.44 1.34 12.08
C LEU A 91 14.49 1.62 13.59
N PHE A 92 14.01 0.69 14.41
CA PHE A 92 14.10 0.81 15.87
C PHE A 92 15.55 0.85 16.37
N TRP A 93 16.45 0.10 15.73
CA TRP A 93 17.86 0.12 16.09
C TRP A 93 18.54 1.45 15.74
N GLU A 94 18.22 2.01 14.58
CA GLU A 94 18.71 3.32 14.14
C GLU A 94 18.21 4.42 15.08
N GLU A 95 16.92 4.41 15.43
CA GLU A 95 16.27 5.44 16.26
C GLU A 95 16.31 5.16 17.78
N ARG A 96 17.12 4.19 18.22
CA ARG A 96 17.20 3.80 19.64
C ARG A 96 17.50 4.96 20.59
N ARG A 97 18.21 5.99 20.13
CA ARG A 97 18.53 7.18 20.94
C ARG A 97 17.29 8.03 21.22
N ALA A 98 16.42 8.21 20.24
CA ALA A 98 15.16 8.92 20.43
C ALA A 98 14.24 8.14 21.38
N PHE A 99 14.17 6.81 21.23
CA PHE A 99 13.43 5.95 22.17
C PHE A 99 13.98 6.02 23.59
N LEU A 100 15.30 5.96 23.76
CA LEU A 100 15.93 6.08 25.08
C LEU A 100 15.66 7.44 25.72
N LEU A 101 15.73 8.53 24.94
CA LEU A 101 15.42 9.87 25.44
C LEU A 101 13.97 9.96 25.94
N SER A 102 13.01 9.52 25.13
CA SER A 102 11.60 9.47 25.51
C SER A 102 11.36 8.58 26.74
N CYS A 103 12.05 7.45 26.82
CA CYS A 103 12.00 6.53 27.96
C CYS A 103 12.54 7.20 29.24
N CYS A 104 13.67 7.91 29.16
CA CYS A 104 14.23 8.65 30.28
C CYS A 104 13.30 9.76 30.76
N ILE A 105 12.71 10.54 29.85
CA ILE A 105 11.75 11.59 30.20
C ILE A 105 10.52 10.99 30.87
N PHE A 106 10.01 9.88 30.34
CA PHE A 106 8.90 9.15 30.93
C PHE A 106 9.23 8.67 32.35
N PHE A 107 10.37 8.01 32.57
CA PHE A 107 10.77 7.53 33.89
C PHE A 107 11.05 8.67 34.87
N LEU A 108 11.57 9.80 34.39
CA LEU A 108 11.74 11.00 35.21
C LEU A 108 10.38 11.53 35.67
N ALA A 109 9.43 11.69 34.76
CA ALA A 109 8.07 12.12 35.09
C ALA A 109 7.36 11.13 36.01
N PHE A 110 7.53 9.83 35.76
CA PHE A 110 7.01 8.76 36.62
C PHE A 110 7.61 8.83 38.03
N ALA A 111 8.93 9.00 38.15
CA ALA A 111 9.59 9.12 39.44
C ALA A 111 9.10 10.35 40.21
N ILE A 112 8.91 11.49 39.53
CA ILE A 112 8.31 12.69 40.14
C ILE A 112 6.89 12.36 40.63
N GLY A 113 6.07 11.70 39.82
CA GLY A 113 4.71 11.29 40.21
C GLY A 113 4.69 10.36 41.43
N VAL A 114 5.61 9.41 41.51
CA VAL A 114 5.76 8.49 42.65
C VAL A 114 6.18 9.26 43.92
N VAL A 115 7.22 10.10 43.82
CA VAL A 115 7.70 10.89 44.96
C VAL A 115 6.60 11.83 45.47
N SER A 116 5.89 12.51 44.56
CA SER A 116 4.77 13.38 44.93
C SER A 116 3.65 12.62 45.63
N SER A 117 3.30 11.42 45.17
CA SER A 117 2.28 10.56 45.80
C SER A 117 2.68 10.08 47.20
N VAL A 118 3.98 9.94 47.47
CA VAL A 118 4.48 9.54 48.80
C VAL A 118 4.45 10.72 49.78
N ILE A 119 4.75 11.93 49.32
CA ILE A 119 4.76 13.14 50.14
C ILE A 119 3.32 13.60 50.44
N ASP A 120 2.44 13.56 49.43
CA ASP A 120 1.06 14.00 49.54
C ASP A 120 0.08 12.87 49.12
N PRO A 121 -0.66 12.29 50.08
CA PRO A 121 -1.64 11.23 49.81
C PRO A 121 -2.77 11.66 48.86
N ASP A 122 -3.09 12.96 48.79
CA ASP A 122 -4.15 13.48 47.94
C ASP A 122 -3.67 13.77 46.50
N PHE A 123 -2.35 13.71 46.24
CA PHE A 123 -1.78 13.97 44.92
C PHE A 123 -2.38 13.07 43.83
N ALA A 124 -2.58 11.78 44.13
CA ALA A 124 -3.20 10.83 43.22
C ALA A 124 -4.65 11.22 42.89
N ARG A 125 -5.41 11.72 43.87
CA ARG A 125 -6.80 12.21 43.69
C ARG A 125 -6.84 13.49 42.87
N ILE A 126 -5.89 14.40 43.05
CA ILE A 126 -5.78 15.63 42.26
C ILE A 126 -5.50 15.32 40.78
N MET A 127 -4.63 14.35 40.50
CA MET A 127 -4.22 14.01 39.13
C MET A 127 -5.22 13.11 38.39
N LEU A 128 -5.77 12.11 39.07
CA LEU A 128 -6.65 11.09 38.48
C LEU A 128 -8.14 11.36 38.72
N GLY A 129 -8.47 12.22 39.69
CA GLY A 129 -9.83 12.53 40.13
C GLY A 129 -10.33 11.56 41.20
N ASP A 130 -11.19 12.08 42.10
CA ASP A 130 -11.77 11.30 43.20
C ASP A 130 -12.53 10.06 42.73
N GLY A 131 -13.30 10.18 41.64
CA GLY A 131 -14.09 9.07 41.11
C GLY A 131 -13.24 7.87 40.67
N TYR A 132 -12.08 8.10 40.04
CA TYR A 132 -11.18 7.03 39.62
C TYR A 132 -10.50 6.36 40.83
N VAL A 133 -10.08 7.16 41.81
CA VAL A 133 -9.44 6.66 43.03
C VAL A 133 -10.42 5.86 43.88
N ASP A 134 -11.65 6.34 44.06
CA ASP A 134 -12.67 5.65 44.85
C ASP A 134 -13.15 4.36 44.18
N MET A 135 -13.27 4.36 42.85
CA MET A 135 -13.50 3.14 42.07
C MET A 135 -12.39 2.11 42.35
N THR A 136 -11.12 2.53 42.24
CA THR A 136 -9.97 1.65 42.48
C THR A 136 -9.93 1.13 43.92
N LEU A 137 -10.25 1.96 44.92
CA LEU A 137 -10.33 1.55 46.32
C LEU A 137 -11.47 0.56 46.58
N ASN A 138 -12.62 0.73 45.92
CA ASN A 138 -13.73 -0.21 46.01
C ASN A 138 -13.41 -1.55 45.34
N ASN A 139 -12.73 -1.52 44.19
CA ASN A 139 -12.18 -2.67 43.49
C ASN A 139 -11.19 -3.45 44.37
N ILE A 140 -10.26 -2.76 45.04
CA ILE A 140 -9.33 -3.36 46.01
C ILE A 140 -10.09 -4.02 47.17
N LYS A 141 -11.12 -3.37 47.73
CA LYS A 141 -11.96 -3.94 48.81
C LYS A 141 -12.75 -5.17 48.35
N ALA A 142 -13.16 -5.21 47.09
CA ALA A 142 -13.84 -6.35 46.48
C ALA A 142 -12.88 -7.52 46.14
N GLY A 143 -11.57 -7.32 46.30
CA GLY A 143 -10.54 -8.33 46.04
C GLY A 143 -10.04 -8.37 44.60
N ASP A 144 -10.48 -7.46 43.73
CA ASP A 144 -10.00 -7.34 42.35
C ASP A 144 -9.57 -5.89 42.05
N PRO A 145 -8.30 -5.54 42.31
CA PRO A 145 -7.79 -4.17 42.16
C PRO A 145 -7.84 -3.62 40.73
N MET A 146 -7.92 -4.49 39.71
CA MET A 146 -7.83 -4.12 38.29
C MET A 146 -9.14 -4.36 37.52
N ALA A 147 -10.24 -4.65 38.23
CA ALA A 147 -11.58 -4.88 37.68
C ALA A 147 -12.11 -3.72 36.83
#